data_AF-E9B0W6-F1
#
_entry.id   AF-E9B0W6-F1
#
_cell.length_a   1.000
_cell.length_b   1.000
_cell.length_c   1.000
_cell.angle_alpha   90.00
_cell.angle_beta   90.00
_cell.angle_gamma   90.00
#
_symmetry.space_group_name_H-M   'P 1'
#
loop_
_entity.id
_entity.type
_entity.pdbx_description
1 polymer ?
#
loop_
_entity_poly.entity_id
_entity_poly.type
_entity_poly.pdbx_seq_one_letter_code
_entity_poly.pdbx_strand_id
1 'polypeptide(L)'
;MPRELRYCRPRRDPDESLLAYLSKKFTYLADTQWRQHIAAGDIHVNGVTLTDGSYVLRQGDMLRFAPPRSLEPPVDSKHIEVLYEDSTLIVVTKNSNLPVAEGGRYCENTLVEVLRRRGTAAFYTASTRTSLAATHEETEKVYDSLTHASKIVDAAARVEGSTAMDASGEAAETASSPPSRPRLEDGSHVTSAAGSAPRTSLPSPETPTVQQRSPLNLFTVQRLDKETSGVVVLAKNSVSARTLASKLETQTRGCTAAVESRLRECGHAVALSSDAFDELLRLKAQSVHKTYTAVLRGAAPEDRTFVVANYMDCMAKHPTHSREAQHTQLNKLKMCCEPMKEMLFSHAAASLPTPPKEQETQWGRLAVTRIRVLARNQKLGLTCVQVELLTGRSHQIRLHCAAVGYPVLGDKLYTTTTPGREGGATAVSDAVYLERVRREDDPFLPIDDDVSGAGGTSGNGQMWCRRHLLHATRITFAHPDVSPERLMTFMASPVPFFIADVRFECEEDSSLFSRWLTRAVSRPVESADTSQS
;
A
#
# COMPACT_ATOMS: atom_id res chain seq x y z
N MET A 1 -10.35 -15.11 13.13
CA MET A 1 -9.15 -15.69 13.77
C MET A 1 -8.79 -14.84 14.97
N PRO A 2 -8.39 -15.42 16.11
CA PRO A 2 -7.91 -14.65 17.25
C PRO A 2 -6.56 -14.03 16.94
N ARG A 3 -6.36 -12.78 17.39
CA ARG A 3 -5.07 -12.09 17.39
C ARG A 3 -4.21 -12.70 18.48
N GLU A 4 -2.94 -12.95 18.16
CA GLU A 4 -1.91 -13.29 19.13
C GLU A 4 -0.82 -12.23 19.14
N LEU A 5 -0.45 -11.80 20.34
CA LEU A 5 0.52 -10.75 20.51
C LEU A 5 1.42 -11.03 21.71
N ARG A 6 2.72 -10.96 21.47
CA ARG A 6 3.72 -10.85 22.53
C ARG A 6 3.77 -9.42 23.06
N TYR A 7 3.50 -9.24 24.34
CA TYR A 7 3.65 -7.95 25.00
C TYR A 7 5.14 -7.62 25.17
N CYS A 8 5.51 -6.45 24.65
CA CYS A 8 6.84 -5.89 24.75
C CYS A 8 6.70 -4.42 25.15
N ARG A 9 7.43 -4.01 26.19
CA ARG A 9 7.49 -2.64 26.67
C ARG A 9 8.95 -2.16 26.75
N PRO A 10 9.27 -0.93 26.34
CA PRO A 10 10.58 -0.33 26.63
C PRO A 10 10.86 -0.35 28.14
N ARG A 11 12.10 -0.66 28.54
CA ARG A 11 12.46 -0.75 29.97
C ARG A 11 12.23 0.53 30.77
N ARG A 12 12.22 1.68 30.10
CA ARG A 12 11.99 3.00 30.70
C ARG A 12 10.51 3.32 30.97
N ASP A 13 9.60 2.63 30.30
CA ASP A 13 8.17 2.88 30.45
C ASP A 13 7.66 2.15 31.71
N PRO A 14 6.71 2.74 32.46
CA PRO A 14 6.18 2.15 33.68
C PRO A 14 5.37 0.88 33.42
N ASP A 15 5.13 0.10 34.47
CA ASP A 15 4.18 -1.00 34.44
C ASP A 15 2.78 -0.52 34.03
N GLU A 16 2.11 -1.31 33.17
CA GLU A 16 0.76 -1.04 32.72
C GLU A 16 -0.13 -2.28 32.86
N SER A 17 -1.39 -2.07 33.21
CA SER A 17 -2.39 -3.12 33.32
C SER A 17 -2.85 -3.60 31.93
N LEU A 18 -3.47 -4.77 31.89
CA LEU A 18 -4.08 -5.32 30.68
C LEU A 18 -5.05 -4.30 30.05
N LEU A 19 -5.93 -3.70 30.85
CA LEU A 19 -6.90 -2.73 30.36
C LEU A 19 -6.23 -1.46 29.81
N ALA A 20 -5.22 -0.93 30.53
CA ALA A 20 -4.49 0.25 30.09
C ALA A 20 -3.78 -0.01 28.76
N TYR A 21 -3.16 -1.18 28.62
CA TYR A 21 -2.50 -1.61 27.40
C TYR A 21 -3.48 -1.74 26.22
N LEU A 22 -4.58 -2.46 26.40
CA LEU A 22 -5.59 -2.67 25.35
C LEU A 22 -6.20 -1.35 24.90
N SER A 23 -6.61 -0.50 25.84
CA SER A 23 -7.19 0.82 25.54
C SER A 23 -6.20 1.75 24.84
N LYS A 24 -4.91 1.72 25.23
CA LYS A 24 -3.85 2.53 24.63
C LYS A 24 -3.48 2.07 23.23
N LYS A 25 -3.47 0.74 22.99
CA LYS A 25 -3.00 0.12 21.74
C LYS A 25 -4.11 -0.05 20.71
N PHE A 26 -5.33 -0.33 21.15
CA PHE A 26 -6.46 -0.69 20.31
C PHE A 26 -7.62 0.29 20.52
N THR A 27 -7.49 1.44 19.86
CA THR A 27 -8.39 2.59 20.01
C THR A 27 -9.72 2.45 19.29
N TYR A 28 -10.03 1.28 18.72
CA TYR A 28 -11.31 1.00 18.07
C TYR A 28 -12.41 0.55 19.06
N LEU A 29 -12.03 0.29 20.31
CA LEU A 29 -12.94 0.08 21.43
C LEU A 29 -12.62 1.09 22.52
N ALA A 30 -13.66 1.64 23.15
CA ALA A 30 -13.53 2.45 24.34
C ALA A 30 -13.13 1.60 25.56
N ASP A 31 -12.59 2.24 26.61
CA ASP A 31 -12.22 1.58 27.89
C ASP A 31 -13.38 0.72 28.43
N THR A 32 -14.60 1.27 28.43
CA THR A 32 -15.80 0.57 28.91
C THR A 32 -16.09 -0.72 28.13
N GLN A 33 -15.86 -0.72 26.82
CA GLN A 33 -16.05 -1.89 25.97
C GLN A 33 -14.93 -2.91 26.19
N TRP A 34 -13.69 -2.47 26.39
CA TRP A 34 -12.60 -3.35 26.78
C TRP A 34 -12.88 -4.05 28.11
N ARG A 35 -13.41 -3.33 29.12
CA ARG A 35 -13.82 -3.94 30.39
C ARG A 35 -14.87 -5.02 30.21
N GLN A 36 -15.85 -4.80 29.32
CA GLN A 36 -16.89 -5.80 29.01
C GLN A 36 -16.27 -7.06 28.39
N HIS A 37 -15.37 -6.91 27.41
CA HIS A 37 -14.67 -8.04 26.80
C HIS A 37 -13.80 -8.81 27.80
N ILE A 38 -13.13 -8.11 28.72
CA ILE A 38 -12.36 -8.75 29.78
C ILE A 38 -13.31 -9.52 30.70
N ALA A 39 -14.37 -8.89 31.22
CA ALA A 39 -15.32 -9.53 32.13
C ALA A 39 -16.03 -10.74 31.49
N ALA A 40 -16.23 -10.73 30.17
CA ALA A 40 -16.80 -11.84 29.40
C ALA A 40 -15.83 -13.02 29.22
N GLY A 41 -14.54 -12.86 29.55
CA GLY A 41 -13.52 -13.90 29.37
C GLY A 41 -12.98 -14.02 27.94
N ASP A 42 -13.10 -12.97 27.12
CA ASP A 42 -12.65 -13.01 25.72
C ASP A 42 -11.12 -12.88 25.57
N ILE A 43 -10.41 -12.55 26.64
CA ILE A 43 -8.98 -12.25 26.62
C ILE A 43 -8.20 -13.27 27.45
N HIS A 44 -7.16 -13.79 26.83
CA HIS A 44 -6.28 -14.80 27.42
C HIS A 44 -4.85 -14.25 27.49
N VAL A 45 -4.16 -14.53 28.60
CA VAL A 45 -2.74 -14.23 28.79
C VAL A 45 -2.03 -15.52 29.16
N ASN A 46 -1.03 -15.92 28.36
CA ASN A 46 -0.28 -17.16 28.54
C ASN A 46 -1.20 -18.40 28.65
N GLY A 47 -2.31 -18.40 27.90
CA GLY A 47 -3.31 -19.48 27.91
C GLY A 47 -4.35 -19.39 29.03
N VAL A 48 -4.20 -18.48 29.99
CA VAL A 48 -5.15 -18.27 31.09
C VAL A 48 -6.16 -17.20 30.71
N THR A 49 -7.45 -17.51 30.82
CA THR A 49 -8.55 -16.54 30.64
C THR A 49 -8.53 -15.53 31.78
N LEU A 50 -8.51 -14.24 31.45
CA LEU A 50 -8.56 -13.16 32.42
C LEU A 50 -9.95 -12.50 32.41
N THR A 51 -10.54 -12.36 33.59
CA THR A 51 -11.83 -11.68 33.82
C THR A 51 -11.70 -10.33 34.53
N ASP A 52 -10.48 -9.94 34.87
CA ASP A 52 -10.15 -8.64 35.48
C ASP A 52 -9.05 -7.94 34.68
N GLY A 53 -9.27 -6.66 34.39
CA GLY A 53 -8.34 -5.81 33.64
C GLY A 53 -7.19 -5.25 34.47
N SER A 54 -7.17 -5.51 35.78
CA SER A 54 -6.11 -5.06 36.70
C SER A 54 -4.79 -5.82 36.55
N TYR A 55 -4.79 -6.98 35.87
CA TYR A 55 -3.59 -7.79 35.66
C TYR A 55 -2.45 -6.95 35.06
N VAL A 56 -1.31 -6.90 35.75
CA VAL A 56 -0.12 -6.15 35.32
C VAL A 56 0.68 -6.99 34.33
N LEU A 57 0.77 -6.51 33.09
CA LEU A 57 1.42 -7.23 32.00
C LEU A 57 2.94 -7.31 32.22
N ARG A 58 3.51 -8.51 32.02
CA ARG A 58 4.95 -8.76 32.13
C ARG A 58 5.60 -8.90 30.76
N GLN A 59 6.84 -8.45 30.63
CA GLN A 59 7.61 -8.55 29.39
C GLN A 59 7.57 -9.99 28.85
N GLY A 60 7.10 -10.16 27.61
CA GLY A 60 7.01 -11.45 26.93
C GLY A 60 5.66 -12.16 27.08
N ASP A 61 4.72 -11.65 27.88
CA ASP A 61 3.37 -12.20 28.02
C ASP A 61 2.69 -12.36 26.66
N MET A 62 2.04 -13.50 26.45
CA MET A 62 1.32 -13.81 25.21
C MET A 62 -0.16 -13.53 25.38
N LEU A 63 -0.62 -12.42 24.78
CA LEU A 63 -2.03 -12.04 24.74
C LEU A 63 -2.71 -12.73 23.56
N ARG A 64 -3.91 -13.27 23.78
CA ARG A 64 -4.77 -13.82 22.73
C ARG A 64 -6.21 -13.36 22.92
N PHE A 65 -6.80 -12.75 21.89
CA PHE A 65 -8.20 -12.32 21.89
C PHE A 65 -8.74 -12.18 20.46
N ALA A 66 -10.05 -12.22 20.27
CA ALA A 66 -10.67 -12.03 18.96
C ALA A 66 -11.35 -10.65 18.88
N PRO A 67 -10.84 -9.71 18.07
CA PRO A 67 -11.50 -8.44 17.84
C PRO A 67 -12.92 -8.65 17.27
N PRO A 68 -13.93 -7.86 17.68
CA PRO A 68 -15.27 -7.95 17.12
C PRO A 68 -15.24 -7.72 15.60
N ARG A 69 -15.63 -8.74 14.83
CA ARG A 69 -15.56 -8.68 13.36
C ARG A 69 -16.47 -7.61 12.75
N SER A 70 -17.57 -7.30 13.42
CA SER A 70 -18.50 -6.22 13.03
C SER A 70 -17.86 -4.83 13.03
N LEU A 71 -16.73 -4.64 13.73
CA LEU A 71 -15.99 -3.37 13.75
C LEU A 71 -14.96 -3.29 12.63
N GLU A 72 -14.71 -4.39 11.92
CA GLU A 72 -13.75 -4.41 10.84
C GLU A 72 -14.36 -3.76 9.58
N PRO A 73 -13.77 -2.66 9.07
CA PRO A 73 -14.35 -1.96 7.94
C PRO A 73 -14.30 -2.81 6.66
N PRO A 74 -15.20 -2.56 5.71
CA PRO A 74 -15.13 -3.18 4.41
C PRO A 74 -13.84 -2.75 3.69
N VAL A 75 -13.25 -3.72 2.99
CA VAL A 75 -12.09 -3.52 2.12
C VAL A 75 -12.45 -3.86 0.70
N ASP A 76 -11.68 -3.27 -0.21
CA ASP A 76 -11.76 -3.66 -1.61
C ASP A 76 -10.76 -4.79 -1.83
N SER A 77 -11.18 -5.89 -2.44
CA SER A 77 -10.34 -7.05 -2.75
C SER A 77 -10.55 -7.53 -4.19
N LYS A 78 -11.12 -6.68 -5.05
CA LYS A 78 -11.49 -7.03 -6.42
C LYS A 78 -10.29 -7.15 -7.35
N HIS A 79 -9.27 -6.31 -7.14
CA HIS A 79 -8.09 -6.23 -8.00
C HIS A 79 -6.83 -6.64 -7.23
N ILE A 80 -6.70 -7.95 -7.04
CA ILE A 80 -5.49 -8.59 -6.52
C ILE A 80 -4.99 -9.56 -7.59
N GLU A 81 -3.71 -9.46 -7.91
CA GLU A 81 -3.08 -10.30 -8.94
C GLU A 81 -1.77 -10.84 -8.41
N VAL A 82 -1.52 -12.14 -8.59
CA VAL A 82 -0.22 -12.74 -8.28
C VAL A 82 0.68 -12.58 -9.50
N LEU A 83 1.72 -11.77 -9.38
CA LEU A 83 2.71 -11.55 -10.44
C LEU A 83 3.75 -12.67 -10.48
N TYR A 84 4.05 -13.25 -9.31
CA TYR A 84 5.04 -14.32 -9.17
C TYR A 84 4.78 -15.07 -7.86
N GLU A 85 5.02 -16.38 -7.88
CA GLU A 85 5.03 -17.20 -6.68
C GLU A 85 6.03 -18.34 -6.87
N ASP A 86 6.80 -18.64 -5.83
CA ASP A 86 7.65 -19.83 -5.78
C ASP A 86 7.50 -20.50 -4.40
N SER A 87 8.46 -21.33 -3.98
CA SER A 87 8.43 -21.96 -2.66
C SER A 87 8.70 -20.97 -1.51
N THR A 88 9.26 -19.79 -1.78
CA THR A 88 9.84 -18.90 -0.75
C THR A 88 9.15 -17.54 -0.66
N LEU A 89 8.57 -17.06 -1.76
CA LEU A 89 8.02 -15.73 -1.96
C LEU A 89 6.71 -15.77 -2.75
N ILE A 90 5.97 -14.69 -2.60
CA ILE A 90 4.88 -14.32 -3.49
C ILE A 90 4.94 -12.81 -3.74
N VAL A 91 4.81 -12.41 -4.99
CA VAL A 91 4.72 -11.01 -5.42
C VAL A 91 3.33 -10.79 -5.97
N VAL A 92 2.63 -9.79 -5.42
CA VAL A 92 1.24 -9.50 -5.77
C VAL A 92 1.05 -8.02 -6.06
N THR A 93 0.13 -7.69 -6.96
CA THR A 93 -0.44 -6.35 -7.04
C THR A 93 -1.60 -6.27 -6.05
N LYS A 94 -1.61 -5.25 -5.19
CA LYS A 94 -2.75 -4.94 -4.33
C LYS A 94 -3.46 -3.68 -4.82
N ASN A 95 -4.76 -3.62 -4.58
CA ASN A 95 -5.56 -2.43 -4.79
C ASN A 95 -5.54 -1.47 -3.58
N SER A 96 -6.16 -0.30 -3.78
CA SER A 96 -6.40 0.72 -2.76
C SER A 96 -7.54 0.28 -1.82
N ASN A 97 -7.52 0.75 -0.57
CA ASN A 97 -8.41 0.32 0.53
C ASN A 97 -8.27 -1.15 0.93
N LEU A 98 -7.04 -1.64 0.97
CA LEU A 98 -6.69 -2.97 1.45
C LEU A 98 -5.40 -2.88 2.30
N PRO A 99 -5.49 -3.01 3.64
CA PRO A 99 -4.31 -3.14 4.48
C PRO A 99 -3.52 -4.39 4.11
N VAL A 100 -2.18 -4.31 4.12
CA VAL A 100 -1.34 -5.47 3.78
C VAL A 100 -1.48 -6.59 4.81
N ALA A 101 -1.42 -6.24 6.10
CA ALA A 101 -1.50 -7.17 7.22
C ALA A 101 -2.28 -6.55 8.38
N GLU A 102 -2.49 -7.37 9.41
CA GLU A 102 -3.22 -7.03 10.62
C GLU A 102 -2.69 -5.75 11.29
N GLY A 103 -3.60 -4.86 11.70
CA GLY A 103 -3.27 -3.58 12.32
C GLY A 103 -4.51 -2.75 12.66
N GLY A 104 -4.52 -2.15 13.85
CA GLY A 104 -5.69 -1.42 14.35
C GLY A 104 -6.94 -2.30 14.34
N ARG A 105 -8.03 -1.80 13.74
CA ARG A 105 -9.31 -2.51 13.55
C ARG A 105 -9.30 -3.57 12.45
N TYR A 106 -8.23 -3.68 11.66
CA TYR A 106 -8.12 -4.66 10.57
C TYR A 106 -7.41 -5.93 11.04
N CYS A 107 -8.06 -7.07 10.90
CA CYS A 107 -7.62 -8.40 11.25
C CYS A 107 -7.83 -9.36 10.07
N GLU A 108 -9.06 -9.56 9.60
CA GLU A 108 -9.36 -10.48 8.48
C GLU A 108 -9.46 -9.78 7.12
N ASN A 109 -9.84 -8.52 7.09
CA ASN A 109 -9.91 -7.69 5.89
C ASN A 109 -8.53 -7.09 5.61
N THR A 110 -7.58 -7.97 5.31
CA THR A 110 -6.20 -7.65 4.95
C THR A 110 -5.77 -8.49 3.74
N LEU A 111 -4.80 -8.01 2.95
CA LEU A 111 -4.27 -8.74 1.80
C LEU A 111 -3.79 -10.14 2.18
N VAL A 112 -3.01 -10.23 3.27
CA VAL A 112 -2.50 -11.50 3.78
C VAL A 112 -3.65 -12.48 4.07
N GLU A 113 -4.69 -12.05 4.77
CA GLU A 113 -5.79 -12.95 5.13
C GLU A 113 -6.75 -13.24 3.96
N VAL A 114 -6.90 -12.32 3.00
CA VAL A 114 -7.60 -12.58 1.75
C VAL A 114 -6.88 -13.67 0.95
N LEU A 115 -5.56 -13.61 0.83
CA LEU A 115 -4.75 -14.63 0.17
C LEU A 115 -4.82 -15.98 0.90
N ARG A 116 -4.78 -15.99 2.24
CA ARG A 116 -4.94 -17.23 3.03
C ARG A 116 -6.30 -17.89 2.81
N ARG A 117 -7.38 -17.12 2.91
CA ARG A 117 -8.76 -17.64 2.85
C ARG A 117 -9.15 -18.14 1.46
N ARG A 118 -8.75 -17.40 0.41
CA ARG A 118 -9.11 -17.74 -0.98
C ARG A 118 -8.08 -18.64 -1.67
N GLY A 119 -6.88 -18.77 -1.10
CA GLY A 119 -5.73 -19.38 -1.77
C GLY A 119 -5.14 -18.47 -2.84
N THR A 120 -3.85 -18.62 -3.11
CA THR A 120 -3.13 -17.74 -4.07
C THR A 120 -3.54 -18.02 -5.52
N ALA A 121 -3.83 -19.28 -5.85
CA ALA A 121 -4.26 -19.72 -7.19
C ALA A 121 -5.51 -18.99 -7.72
N ALA A 122 -6.38 -18.49 -6.82
CA ALA A 122 -7.55 -17.70 -7.20
C ALA A 122 -7.20 -16.35 -7.84
N PHE A 123 -5.94 -15.92 -7.73
CA PHE A 123 -5.45 -14.62 -8.19
C PHE A 123 -4.36 -14.76 -9.28
N TYR A 124 -4.18 -15.97 -9.83
CA TYR A 124 -3.21 -16.19 -10.91
C TYR A 124 -3.76 -15.63 -12.22
N THR A 125 -2.91 -14.87 -12.91
CA THR A 125 -3.17 -14.42 -14.27
C THR A 125 -2.65 -15.46 -15.28
N ALA A 126 -2.96 -15.26 -16.57
CA ALA A 126 -2.40 -16.11 -17.62
C ALA A 126 -0.86 -16.08 -17.60
N SER A 127 -0.24 -14.91 -17.42
CA SER A 127 1.22 -14.78 -17.36
C SER A 127 1.82 -15.49 -16.14
N THR A 128 1.17 -15.41 -14.97
CA THR A 128 1.58 -16.14 -13.77
C THR A 128 1.68 -17.64 -14.03
N ARG A 129 0.67 -18.20 -14.70
CA ARG A 129 0.60 -19.63 -15.00
C ARG A 129 1.69 -20.06 -15.97
N THR A 130 1.98 -19.25 -16.99
CA THR A 130 3.07 -19.51 -17.93
C THR A 130 4.43 -19.50 -17.22
N SER A 131 4.70 -18.52 -16.35
CA SER A 131 5.95 -18.47 -15.59
C SER A 131 6.12 -19.64 -14.63
N LEU A 132 5.04 -20.07 -13.97
CA LEU A 132 5.05 -21.25 -13.09
C LEU A 132 5.25 -22.56 -13.87
N ALA A 133 4.65 -22.69 -15.05
CA ALA A 133 4.83 -23.87 -15.92
C ALA A 133 6.28 -23.98 -16.42
N ALA A 134 6.88 -22.86 -16.84
CA ALA A 134 8.29 -22.82 -17.25
C ALA A 134 9.24 -23.23 -16.11
N THR A 135 8.95 -22.88 -14.86
CA THR A 135 9.77 -23.34 -13.71
C THR A 135 9.67 -24.85 -13.42
N HIS A 136 8.65 -25.54 -13.94
CA HIS A 136 8.50 -26.99 -13.79
C HIS A 136 9.12 -27.80 -14.94
N GLU A 137 9.35 -27.21 -16.12
CA GLU A 137 9.98 -27.88 -17.27
C GLU A 137 11.42 -27.44 -17.56
N GLU A 138 11.86 -26.25 -17.12
CA GLU A 138 13.20 -25.73 -17.42
C GLU A 138 14.13 -25.78 -16.20
N THR A 139 14.67 -26.96 -15.92
CA THR A 139 15.95 -27.08 -15.18
C THR A 139 17.17 -26.87 -16.10
N GLU A 140 16.96 -26.63 -17.39
CA GLU A 140 18.00 -26.18 -18.31
C GLU A 140 17.43 -25.14 -19.30
N LYS A 141 17.98 -23.93 -19.23
CA LYS A 141 17.95 -22.87 -20.26
C LYS A 141 16.57 -22.32 -20.66
N VAL A 142 16.24 -21.12 -20.15
CA VAL A 142 15.78 -19.92 -20.89
C VAL A 142 15.43 -18.86 -19.83
N TYR A 143 15.90 -17.61 -19.95
CA TYR A 143 15.19 -16.42 -19.42
C TYR A 143 15.80 -15.14 -19.99
N ASP A 144 15.31 -14.73 -21.16
CA ASP A 144 15.50 -13.38 -21.68
C ASP A 144 14.24 -12.95 -22.46
N SER A 145 13.10 -12.89 -21.76
CA SER A 145 11.80 -12.55 -22.38
C SER A 145 10.78 -12.03 -21.37
N LEU A 146 11.09 -10.93 -20.67
CA LEU A 146 10.08 -10.14 -19.94
C LEU A 146 10.14 -8.63 -20.28
N THR A 147 10.73 -8.28 -21.43
CA THR A 147 10.74 -6.93 -22.00
C THR A 147 9.70 -6.71 -23.11
N HIS A 148 8.86 -7.70 -23.44
CA HIS A 148 7.92 -7.63 -24.57
C HIS A 148 6.43 -7.39 -24.22
N ALA A 149 6.11 -6.88 -23.03
CA ALA A 149 4.76 -6.42 -22.70
C ALA A 149 4.46 -4.97 -23.15
N SER A 150 5.04 -4.53 -24.27
CA SER A 150 4.80 -3.20 -24.86
C SER A 150 4.25 -3.25 -26.30
N LYS A 151 3.80 -4.41 -26.80
CA LYS A 151 3.31 -4.57 -28.19
C LYS A 151 1.87 -5.07 -28.36
N ILE A 152 0.99 -4.87 -27.38
CA ILE A 152 -0.45 -5.21 -27.53
C ILE A 152 -1.36 -3.96 -27.68
N VAL A 153 -0.80 -2.75 -27.78
CA VAL A 153 -1.62 -1.52 -27.94
C VAL A 153 -1.77 -1.07 -29.40
N ASP A 154 -1.02 -1.62 -30.36
CA ASP A 154 -1.08 -1.18 -31.77
C ASP A 154 -2.03 -1.98 -32.70
N ALA A 155 -2.72 -3.01 -32.20
CA ALA A 155 -3.62 -3.82 -33.03
C ALA A 155 -5.08 -3.31 -33.09
N ALA A 156 -5.44 -2.28 -32.33
CA ALA A 156 -6.81 -1.74 -32.29
C ALA A 156 -7.02 -0.46 -33.12
N ALA A 157 -6.03 -0.02 -33.89
CA ALA A 157 -6.09 1.27 -34.61
C ALA A 157 -6.00 1.17 -36.14
N ARG A 158 -6.17 -0.01 -36.75
CA ARG A 158 -6.19 -0.16 -38.22
C ARG A 158 -7.10 -1.28 -38.69
N VAL A 159 -8.42 -1.05 -38.69
CA VAL A 159 -9.34 -1.55 -39.73
C VAL A 159 -10.54 -0.60 -39.80
N GLU A 160 -10.40 0.53 -40.48
CA GLU A 160 -11.53 1.16 -41.19
C GLU A 160 -10.98 1.81 -42.45
N GLY A 161 -11.36 1.25 -43.60
CA GLY A 161 -10.92 1.71 -44.90
C GLY A 161 -11.45 0.82 -46.03
N SER A 162 -12.61 1.20 -46.56
CA SER A 162 -13.06 1.03 -47.95
C SER A 162 -14.02 -0.11 -48.33
N THR A 163 -15.29 0.32 -48.51
CA THR A 163 -16.19 0.15 -49.69
C THR A 163 -16.74 -1.23 -50.13
N ALA A 164 -18.07 -1.37 -50.08
CA ALA A 164 -19.02 -1.58 -51.22
C ALA A 164 -20.43 -1.91 -50.66
N MET A 165 -21.42 -1.02 -50.83
CA MET A 165 -22.55 -1.08 -51.80
C MET A 165 -23.52 -2.29 -51.71
N ASP A 166 -24.78 -1.92 -51.46
CA ASP A 166 -26.09 -2.50 -51.84
C ASP A 166 -26.42 -3.99 -51.61
N ALA A 167 -27.46 -4.27 -50.81
CA ALA A 167 -28.83 -4.49 -51.31
C ALA A 167 -29.81 -4.95 -50.20
N SER A 168 -30.97 -4.30 -50.19
CA SER A 168 -32.33 -4.68 -49.73
C SER A 168 -32.62 -6.05 -49.08
N GLY A 169 -33.46 -6.05 -48.03
CA GLY A 169 -34.29 -7.20 -47.64
C GLY A 169 -35.05 -7.00 -46.32
N GLU A 170 -36.37 -6.86 -46.42
CA GLU A 170 -37.35 -6.66 -45.35
C GLU A 170 -37.62 -7.89 -44.44
N ALA A 171 -38.35 -7.58 -43.34
CA ALA A 171 -39.26 -8.43 -42.55
C ALA A 171 -38.62 -9.37 -41.50
N ALA A 172 -39.23 -9.74 -40.37
CA ALA A 172 -40.32 -9.26 -39.51
C ALA A 172 -40.28 -10.17 -38.25
N GLU A 173 -40.78 -9.66 -37.13
CA GLU A 173 -41.32 -10.32 -35.91
C GLU A 173 -41.08 -11.82 -35.62
N THR A 174 -40.73 -12.15 -34.37
CA THR A 174 -41.66 -12.73 -33.35
C THR A 174 -40.92 -13.34 -32.14
N ALA A 175 -41.59 -13.28 -30.99
CA ALA A 175 -41.17 -13.73 -29.67
C ALA A 175 -41.39 -15.25 -29.44
N SER A 176 -40.66 -15.85 -28.48
CA SER A 176 -41.24 -16.65 -27.39
C SER A 176 -40.18 -17.37 -26.52
N SER A 177 -40.47 -17.43 -25.22
CA SER A 177 -39.98 -18.42 -24.23
C SER A 177 -41.18 -19.33 -23.85
N PRO A 178 -41.12 -20.19 -22.80
CA PRO A 178 -40.27 -21.34 -22.44
C PRO A 178 -41.14 -22.65 -22.46
N PRO A 179 -40.91 -23.77 -21.72
CA PRO A 179 -41.24 -23.87 -20.27
C PRO A 179 -40.48 -24.98 -19.46
N SER A 180 -40.98 -25.23 -18.23
CA SER A 180 -40.37 -25.95 -17.09
C SER A 180 -41.15 -27.22 -16.67
N ARG A 181 -40.45 -28.18 -16.01
CA ARG A 181 -40.89 -29.16 -14.95
C ARG A 181 -41.97 -30.22 -15.29
N PRO A 182 -42.03 -31.40 -14.62
CA PRO A 182 -42.43 -31.55 -13.21
C PRO A 182 -41.77 -32.68 -12.36
N ARG A 183 -42.23 -32.75 -11.11
CA ARG A 183 -41.84 -33.53 -9.91
C ARG A 183 -42.99 -34.49 -9.56
N LEU A 184 -42.71 -35.70 -9.05
CA LEU A 184 -43.68 -36.57 -8.35
C LEU A 184 -43.01 -37.36 -7.21
N GLU A 185 -43.76 -37.53 -6.12
CA GLU A 185 -43.43 -38.19 -4.84
C GLU A 185 -44.17 -39.55 -4.68
N ASP A 186 -43.91 -40.23 -3.55
CA ASP A 186 -44.54 -41.42 -2.93
C ASP A 186 -44.22 -42.82 -3.51
N GLY A 187 -44.04 -43.91 -2.75
CA GLY A 187 -44.10 -44.18 -1.31
C GLY A 187 -44.16 -45.70 -1.02
N SER A 188 -43.68 -46.13 0.17
CA SER A 188 -44.03 -47.34 0.96
C SER A 188 -43.47 -48.77 0.69
N HIS A 189 -42.85 -49.28 1.78
CA HIS A 189 -42.71 -50.64 2.38
C HIS A 189 -43.04 -51.95 1.63
N VAL A 190 -42.20 -52.99 1.85
CA VAL A 190 -42.52 -54.29 2.52
C VAL A 190 -41.26 -55.18 2.66
N THR A 191 -41.25 -55.99 3.73
CA THR A 191 -40.26 -56.89 4.33
C THR A 191 -39.89 -58.17 3.55
N SER A 192 -38.67 -58.70 3.72
CA SER A 192 -38.40 -60.09 4.22
C SER A 192 -36.89 -60.40 4.27
N ALA A 193 -36.52 -61.35 5.14
CA ALA A 193 -35.16 -61.75 5.49
C ALA A 193 -34.77 -63.10 4.85
N ALA A 194 -33.50 -63.29 4.47
CA ALA A 194 -32.67 -64.50 4.71
C ALA A 194 -31.37 -64.51 3.87
N GLY A 195 -30.23 -64.83 4.51
CA GLY A 195 -29.33 -65.89 4.03
C GLY A 195 -28.13 -65.61 3.10
N SER A 196 -26.99 -65.24 3.72
CA SER A 196 -25.64 -65.80 3.50
C SER A 196 -24.73 -65.42 2.30
N ALA A 197 -23.44 -65.28 2.68
CA ALA A 197 -22.16 -65.41 1.96
C ALA A 197 -21.50 -64.16 1.33
N PRO A 198 -20.18 -63.96 1.54
CA PRO A 198 -19.50 -62.68 1.30
C PRO A 198 -19.08 -62.55 -0.16
N ARG A 199 -19.44 -61.43 -0.79
CA ARG A 199 -18.84 -60.99 -2.05
C ARG A 199 -18.01 -59.74 -1.79
N THR A 200 -16.73 -59.86 -2.07
CA THR A 200 -15.78 -58.76 -2.22
C THR A 200 -16.31 -57.77 -3.25
N SER A 201 -16.66 -56.56 -2.81
CA SER A 201 -17.09 -55.46 -3.67
C SER A 201 -16.13 -54.28 -3.53
N LEU A 202 -15.80 -53.72 -4.69
CA LEU A 202 -14.93 -52.58 -4.96
C LEU A 202 -15.18 -51.35 -4.05
N PRO A 203 -14.15 -50.51 -3.85
CA PRO A 203 -14.28 -49.30 -3.04
C PRO A 203 -15.32 -48.34 -3.65
N SER A 204 -16.26 -47.91 -2.81
CA SER A 204 -17.20 -46.82 -3.07
C SER A 204 -16.45 -45.54 -3.46
N PRO A 205 -17.03 -44.66 -4.31
CA PRO A 205 -16.37 -43.41 -4.68
C PRO A 205 -16.19 -42.57 -3.42
N GLU A 206 -14.93 -42.37 -3.04
CA GLU A 206 -14.56 -41.47 -1.96
C GLU A 206 -15.17 -40.09 -2.24
N THR A 207 -16.06 -39.65 -1.35
CA THR A 207 -16.34 -38.22 -1.18
C THR A 207 -14.99 -37.52 -1.14
N PRO A 208 -14.71 -36.53 -2.02
CA PRO A 208 -13.41 -35.90 -2.06
C PRO A 208 -13.15 -35.31 -0.69
N THR A 209 -12.22 -35.91 0.04
CA THR A 209 -11.67 -35.34 1.25
C THR A 209 -11.12 -33.99 0.82
N VAL A 210 -11.80 -32.93 1.24
CA VAL A 210 -11.25 -31.57 1.16
C VAL A 210 -9.96 -31.65 1.97
N GLN A 211 -8.83 -31.87 1.30
CA GLN A 211 -7.52 -31.75 1.90
C GLN A 211 -7.52 -30.39 2.56
N GLN A 212 -7.56 -30.36 3.89
CA GLN A 212 -7.33 -29.15 4.65
C GLN A 212 -5.91 -28.72 4.30
N ARG A 213 -5.80 -27.86 3.28
CA ARG A 213 -4.53 -27.29 2.88
C ARG A 213 -3.96 -26.61 4.11
N SER A 214 -2.72 -26.97 4.46
CA SER A 214 -1.98 -26.30 5.52
C SER A 214 -2.08 -24.78 5.32
N PRO A 215 -2.32 -24.00 6.38
CA PRO A 215 -2.53 -22.56 6.25
C PRO A 215 -1.32 -21.90 5.59
N LEU A 216 -1.59 -21.03 4.62
CA LEU A 216 -0.56 -20.24 3.93
C LEU A 216 0.17 -19.35 4.95
N ASN A 217 1.44 -19.66 5.21
CA ASN A 217 2.29 -18.91 6.14
C ASN A 217 2.91 -17.69 5.45
N LEU A 218 2.13 -16.63 5.29
CA LEU A 218 2.58 -15.38 4.69
C LEU A 218 3.15 -14.41 5.73
N PHE A 219 4.33 -13.86 5.44
CA PHE A 219 5.07 -12.89 6.25
C PHE A 219 5.30 -11.60 5.46
N THR A 220 5.02 -10.46 6.09
CA THR A 220 5.29 -9.15 5.48
C THR A 220 6.77 -8.79 5.58
N VAL A 221 7.39 -8.47 4.45
CA VAL A 221 8.77 -7.91 4.40
C VAL A 221 8.75 -6.41 4.13
N GLN A 222 7.66 -5.91 3.56
CA GLN A 222 7.40 -4.50 3.34
C GLN A 222 5.91 -4.21 3.57
N ARG A 223 5.58 -2.93 3.71
CA ARG A 223 4.20 -2.47 3.82
C ARG A 223 3.93 -1.36 2.82
N LEU A 224 2.68 -1.29 2.40
CA LEU A 224 2.08 -0.15 1.73
C LEU A 224 0.96 0.36 2.64
N ASP A 225 0.68 1.66 2.59
CA ASP A 225 -0.48 2.22 3.28
C ASP A 225 -1.76 1.56 2.77
N LYS A 226 -2.82 1.58 3.59
CA LYS A 226 -4.12 0.99 3.27
C LYS A 226 -4.63 1.42 1.89
N GLU A 227 -4.51 2.72 1.58
CA GLU A 227 -5.02 3.31 0.34
C GLU A 227 -4.01 3.27 -0.82
N THR A 228 -2.75 2.91 -0.59
CA THR A 228 -1.73 2.87 -1.67
C THR A 228 -1.84 1.57 -2.44
N SER A 229 -2.07 1.62 -3.74
CA SER A 229 -2.11 0.42 -4.61
C SER A 229 -0.70 0.02 -5.08
N GLY A 230 -0.57 -1.11 -5.78
CA GLY A 230 0.65 -1.53 -6.47
C GLY A 230 1.33 -2.76 -5.89
N VAL A 231 2.59 -2.95 -6.26
CA VAL A 231 3.33 -4.21 -6.05
C VAL A 231 3.73 -4.40 -4.57
N VAL A 232 3.47 -5.60 -4.06
CA VAL A 232 3.83 -6.05 -2.71
C VAL A 232 4.53 -7.40 -2.76
N VAL A 233 5.63 -7.53 -2.02
CA VAL A 233 6.33 -8.80 -1.80
C VAL A 233 5.97 -9.33 -0.41
N LEU A 234 5.60 -10.60 -0.34
CA LEU A 234 5.42 -11.36 0.90
C LEU A 234 6.31 -12.59 0.85
N ALA A 235 6.82 -13.00 2.01
CA ALA A 235 7.57 -14.25 2.15
C ALA A 235 6.63 -15.37 2.61
N LYS A 236 6.89 -16.60 2.15
CA LYS A 236 6.12 -17.81 2.49
C LYS A 236 6.73 -18.58 3.68
N ASN A 237 7.90 -18.15 4.14
CA ASN A 237 8.56 -18.70 5.31
C ASN A 237 9.31 -17.61 6.09
N SER A 238 9.59 -17.89 7.37
CA SER A 238 10.20 -16.90 8.27
C SER A 238 11.67 -16.61 7.96
N VAL A 239 12.39 -17.53 7.30
CA VAL A 239 13.81 -17.37 6.94
C VAL A 239 13.92 -16.33 5.84
N SER A 240 13.25 -16.54 4.71
CA SER A 240 13.21 -15.60 3.59
C SER A 240 12.65 -14.23 4.03
N ALA A 241 11.66 -14.22 4.94
CA ALA A 241 11.15 -12.99 5.54
C ALA A 241 12.24 -12.19 6.28
N ARG A 242 13.02 -12.85 7.15
CA ARG A 242 14.13 -12.23 7.89
C ARG A 242 15.24 -11.78 6.95
N THR A 243 15.59 -12.58 5.94
CA THR A 243 16.62 -12.24 4.97
C THR A 243 16.27 -10.96 4.21
N LEU A 244 15.05 -10.87 3.66
CA LEU A 244 14.60 -9.67 2.94
C LEU A 244 14.44 -8.45 3.87
N ALA A 245 13.90 -8.64 5.07
CA ALA A 245 13.78 -7.56 6.04
C ALA A 245 15.15 -7.00 6.45
N SER A 246 16.14 -7.88 6.71
CA SER A 246 17.51 -7.50 7.05
C SER A 246 18.21 -6.74 5.92
N LYS A 247 18.00 -7.16 4.66
CA LYS A 247 18.48 -6.43 3.47
C LYS A 247 17.91 -5.01 3.42
N LEU A 248 16.58 -4.87 3.55
CA LEU A 248 15.90 -3.56 3.56
C LEU A 248 16.36 -2.65 4.71
N GLU A 249 16.57 -3.22 5.90
CA GLU A 249 17.02 -2.48 7.09
C GLU A 249 18.47 -2.03 6.95
N THR A 250 19.38 -2.94 6.57
CA THR A 250 20.80 -2.63 6.36
C THR A 250 20.98 -1.54 5.33
N GLN A 251 20.25 -1.65 4.21
CA GLN A 251 20.23 -0.65 3.16
C GLN A 251 19.71 0.70 3.67
N THR A 252 18.58 0.73 4.38
CA THR A 252 18.02 1.98 4.93
C THR A 252 19.01 2.65 5.90
N ARG A 253 19.67 1.87 6.75
CA ARG A 253 20.69 2.36 7.70
C ARG A 253 21.91 2.93 6.97
N GLY A 254 22.42 2.22 5.97
CA GLY A 254 23.55 2.68 5.15
C GLY A 254 23.24 4.01 4.43
N CYS A 255 22.09 4.10 3.76
CA CYS A 255 21.67 5.35 3.10
C CYS A 255 21.48 6.50 4.09
N THR A 256 20.89 6.23 5.27
CA THR A 256 20.70 7.25 6.32
C THR A 256 22.05 7.79 6.77
N ALA A 257 22.99 6.91 7.12
CA ALA A 257 24.33 7.31 7.58
C ALA A 257 25.10 8.08 6.50
N ALA A 258 25.01 7.65 5.23
CA ALA A 258 25.67 8.33 4.12
C ALA A 258 25.10 9.74 3.88
N VAL A 259 23.77 9.89 3.93
CA VAL A 259 23.13 11.20 3.83
C VAL A 259 23.54 12.10 4.99
N GLU A 260 23.48 11.61 6.23
CA GLU A 260 23.88 12.39 7.41
C GLU A 260 25.35 12.78 7.39
N SER A 261 26.25 11.95 6.84
CA SER A 261 27.66 12.29 6.66
C SER A 261 27.84 13.44 5.67
N ARG A 262 27.23 13.33 4.48
CA ARG A 262 27.28 14.37 3.44
C ARG A 262 26.72 15.70 3.94
N LEU A 263 25.62 15.67 4.69
CA LEU A 263 25.02 16.87 5.25
C LEU A 263 25.91 17.54 6.31
N ARG A 264 26.60 16.75 7.14
CA ARG A 264 27.59 17.25 8.10
C ARG A 264 28.77 17.93 7.39
N GLU A 265 29.26 17.36 6.30
CA GLU A 265 30.34 17.93 5.49
C GLU A 265 29.95 19.28 4.86
N CYS A 266 28.69 19.43 4.42
CA CYS A 266 28.19 20.65 3.78
C CYS A 266 27.52 21.65 4.76
N GLY A 267 27.70 21.49 6.07
CA GLY A 267 27.15 22.39 7.08
C GLY A 267 25.61 22.48 7.09
N HIS A 268 24.91 21.43 6.62
CA HIS A 268 23.44 21.35 6.53
C HIS A 268 22.75 22.47 5.71
N ALA A 269 23.52 23.32 5.03
CA ALA A 269 23.00 24.45 4.26
C ALA A 269 22.54 24.05 2.85
N VAL A 270 23.13 22.99 2.30
CA VAL A 270 22.94 22.56 0.91
C VAL A 270 21.89 21.44 0.83
N ALA A 271 20.89 21.63 -0.03
CA ALA A 271 19.94 20.57 -0.36
C ALA A 271 20.67 19.45 -1.13
N LEU A 272 20.33 18.19 -0.86
CA LEU A 272 20.86 17.06 -1.64
C LEU A 272 20.56 17.28 -3.14
N SER A 273 21.61 17.32 -3.96
CA SER A 273 21.45 17.40 -5.41
C SER A 273 20.87 16.10 -5.97
N SER A 274 20.33 16.15 -7.21
CA SER A 274 19.92 14.92 -7.90
C SER A 274 21.09 13.97 -8.09
N ASP A 275 22.29 14.48 -8.40
CA ASP A 275 23.49 13.65 -8.62
C ASP A 275 23.91 12.91 -7.34
N ALA A 276 23.89 13.60 -6.20
CA ALA A 276 24.16 12.99 -4.91
C ALA A 276 23.10 11.93 -4.57
N PHE A 277 21.84 12.19 -4.92
CA PHE A 277 20.78 11.19 -4.79
C PHE A 277 21.03 9.99 -5.70
N ASP A 278 21.47 10.17 -6.95
CA ASP A 278 21.78 9.09 -7.88
C ASP A 278 22.97 8.25 -7.40
N GLU A 279 24.02 8.86 -6.85
CA GLU A 279 25.13 8.14 -6.21
C GLU A 279 24.62 7.23 -5.07
N LEU A 280 23.85 7.81 -4.16
CA LEU A 280 23.26 7.07 -3.03
C LEU A 280 22.25 6.02 -3.48
N LEU A 281 21.49 6.30 -4.54
CA LEU A 281 20.54 5.37 -5.12
C LEU A 281 21.23 4.22 -5.83
N ARG A 282 22.38 4.43 -6.49
CA ARG A 282 23.19 3.36 -7.10
C ARG A 282 23.76 2.44 -6.02
N LEU A 283 24.30 2.99 -4.94
CA LEU A 283 24.72 2.22 -3.76
C LEU A 283 23.53 1.45 -3.15
N LYS A 284 22.35 2.07 -3.13
CA LYS A 284 21.11 1.45 -2.69
C LYS A 284 20.64 0.31 -3.61
N ALA A 285 20.67 0.51 -4.92
CA ALA A 285 20.05 -0.34 -5.92
C ALA A 285 20.68 -1.74 -6.02
N GLN A 286 21.85 -1.93 -5.42
CA GLN A 286 22.52 -3.23 -5.28
C GLN A 286 21.71 -4.25 -4.44
N SER A 287 20.68 -3.82 -3.70
CA SER A 287 19.86 -4.73 -2.88
C SER A 287 18.37 -4.67 -3.19
N VAL A 288 17.71 -3.51 -2.97
CA VAL A 288 16.28 -3.33 -3.21
C VAL A 288 15.97 -1.94 -3.76
N HIS A 289 15.38 -1.85 -4.95
CA HIS A 289 14.95 -0.59 -5.55
C HIS A 289 13.43 -0.54 -5.64
N LYS A 290 12.83 0.61 -5.31
CA LYS A 290 11.37 0.82 -5.32
C LYS A 290 11.06 2.14 -6.00
N THR A 291 10.12 2.11 -6.93
CA THR A 291 9.56 3.33 -7.51
C THR A 291 8.06 3.37 -7.31
N TYR A 292 7.55 4.59 -7.18
CA TYR A 292 6.14 4.88 -7.03
C TYR A 292 5.72 5.88 -8.08
N THR A 293 4.44 5.87 -8.43
CA THR A 293 3.80 6.90 -9.24
C THR A 293 2.73 7.56 -8.39
N ALA A 294 2.63 8.88 -8.47
CA ALA A 294 1.57 9.63 -7.80
C ALA A 294 0.99 10.70 -8.71
N VAL A 295 -0.28 11.05 -8.50
CA VAL A 295 -0.89 12.26 -9.05
C VAL A 295 -1.01 13.26 -7.91
N LEU A 296 -0.44 14.44 -8.11
CA LEU A 296 -0.41 15.54 -7.16
C LEU A 296 -1.39 16.62 -7.58
N ARG A 297 -1.94 17.32 -6.59
CA ARG A 297 -2.71 18.54 -6.79
C ARG A 297 -1.76 19.72 -7.05
N GLY A 298 -2.12 20.57 -8.00
CA GLY A 298 -1.30 21.66 -8.49
C GLY A 298 -0.50 21.28 -9.74
N ALA A 299 -0.22 22.26 -10.57
CA ALA A 299 0.51 22.11 -11.83
C ALA A 299 1.98 22.53 -11.64
N ALA A 300 2.81 21.58 -11.19
CA ALA A 300 4.23 21.81 -10.96
C ALA A 300 4.97 22.06 -12.29
N PRO A 301 6.04 22.86 -12.30
CA PRO A 301 6.84 23.07 -13.52
C PRO A 301 7.29 21.75 -14.16
N GLU A 302 7.23 21.68 -15.48
CA GLU A 302 7.74 20.54 -16.24
C GLU A 302 9.27 20.40 -16.01
N ASP A 303 9.77 19.17 -16.10
CA ASP A 303 11.18 18.80 -15.89
C ASP A 303 11.75 19.10 -14.49
N ARG A 304 10.91 19.54 -13.54
CA ARG A 304 11.34 19.76 -12.17
C ARG A 304 11.54 18.45 -11.42
N THR A 305 12.68 18.35 -10.74
CA THR A 305 12.97 17.29 -9.77
C THR A 305 13.10 17.90 -8.39
N PHE A 306 12.38 17.34 -7.42
CA PHE A 306 12.51 17.71 -6.01
C PHE A 306 13.26 16.61 -5.28
N VAL A 307 14.31 16.98 -4.54
CA VAL A 307 14.98 16.07 -3.60
C VAL A 307 14.72 16.59 -2.19
N VAL A 308 13.98 15.80 -1.43
CA VAL A 308 13.38 16.20 -0.16
C VAL A 308 13.96 15.33 0.95
N ALA A 309 14.59 15.99 1.93
CA ALA A 309 15.17 15.35 3.10
C ALA A 309 14.67 16.03 4.38
N ASN A 310 13.98 15.27 5.23
CA ASN A 310 13.33 15.75 6.45
C ASN A 310 13.51 14.75 7.58
N TYR A 311 13.40 15.22 8.81
CA TYR A 311 13.15 14.34 9.95
C TYR A 311 11.65 14.09 10.07
N MET A 312 11.24 12.83 10.21
CA MET A 312 9.84 12.44 10.32
C MET A 312 9.57 11.63 11.59
N ASP A 313 8.48 11.94 12.27
CA ASP A 313 7.92 11.08 13.33
C ASP A 313 6.39 11.21 13.39
N CYS A 314 5.80 10.40 14.26
CA CYS A 314 4.42 10.48 14.65
C CYS A 314 4.14 11.80 15.41
N MET A 315 3.03 12.47 15.09
CA MET A 315 2.66 13.73 15.75
C MET A 315 2.54 13.57 17.27
N ALA A 316 2.10 12.41 17.76
CA ALA A 316 2.01 12.12 19.20
C ALA A 316 3.35 12.20 19.95
N LYS A 317 4.49 12.08 19.24
CA LYS A 317 5.83 12.16 19.83
C LYS A 317 6.52 13.50 19.59
N HIS A 318 5.94 14.34 18.73
CA HIS A 318 6.57 15.55 18.30
C HIS A 318 6.44 16.66 19.37
N PRO A 319 7.51 17.43 19.69
CA PRO A 319 7.48 18.41 20.77
C PRO A 319 6.38 19.48 20.63
N THR A 320 6.13 19.94 19.39
CA THR A 320 5.13 20.98 19.07
C THR A 320 3.76 20.37 18.74
N HIS A 321 3.69 19.56 17.68
CA HIS A 321 2.47 18.96 17.17
C HIS A 321 1.71 18.05 18.16
N SER A 322 2.37 17.46 19.16
CA SER A 322 1.70 16.61 20.16
C SER A 322 0.70 17.38 21.03
N ARG A 323 0.83 18.71 21.11
CA ARG A 323 0.00 19.60 21.94
C ARG A 323 -1.09 20.32 21.15
N GLU A 324 -1.19 20.10 19.84
CA GLU A 324 -2.18 20.76 19.03
C GLU A 324 -3.59 20.24 19.32
N ALA A 325 -4.47 21.14 19.75
CA ALA A 325 -5.84 20.80 20.16
C ALA A 325 -6.66 20.13 19.03
N GLN A 326 -6.32 20.40 17.77
CA GLN A 326 -6.97 19.84 16.58
C GLN A 326 -6.54 18.41 16.22
N HIS A 327 -5.57 17.83 16.94
CA HIS A 327 -4.98 16.52 16.67
C HIS A 327 -4.93 15.62 17.93
N THR A 328 -5.99 15.59 18.73
CA THR A 328 -6.00 14.82 19.99
C THR A 328 -6.36 13.36 19.81
N GLN A 329 -7.23 13.03 18.86
CA GLN A 329 -7.76 11.67 18.63
C GLN A 329 -6.89 10.87 17.65
N LEU A 330 -6.29 11.54 16.66
CA LEU A 330 -5.56 10.88 15.56
C LEU A 330 -4.07 11.21 15.51
N ASN A 331 -3.47 11.82 16.54
CA ASN A 331 -2.03 12.10 16.60
C ASN A 331 -1.14 10.86 16.44
N LYS A 332 -1.62 9.67 16.81
CA LYS A 332 -0.92 8.39 16.61
C LYS A 332 -0.98 7.86 15.18
N LEU A 333 -1.95 8.32 14.40
CA LEU A 333 -2.12 7.98 12.98
C LEU A 333 -1.35 8.96 12.08
N LYS A 334 -1.28 10.22 12.50
CA LYS A 334 -0.64 11.29 11.75
C LYS A 334 0.87 11.33 12.00
N MET A 335 1.56 11.78 10.97
CA MET A 335 3.01 11.96 10.91
C MET A 335 3.25 13.44 10.63
N CYS A 336 4.38 13.97 11.07
CA CYS A 336 4.87 15.30 10.73
C CYS A 336 6.28 15.18 10.15
N CYS A 337 6.70 16.22 9.43
CA CYS A 337 8.05 16.32 8.89
C CYS A 337 8.60 17.73 9.10
N GLU A 338 9.81 17.82 9.61
CA GLU A 338 10.50 19.10 9.82
C GLU A 338 11.65 19.24 8.81
N PRO A 339 11.79 20.39 8.15
CA PRO A 339 12.93 20.66 7.28
C PRO A 339 14.22 20.68 8.08
N MET A 340 15.28 20.09 7.52
CA MET A 340 16.58 20.08 8.20
C MET A 340 17.17 21.49 8.40
N LYS A 341 16.81 22.46 7.55
CA LYS A 341 17.32 23.84 7.62
C LYS A 341 16.84 24.62 8.84
N GLU A 342 15.62 24.35 9.33
CA GLU A 342 15.06 25.07 10.49
C GLU A 342 15.68 24.62 11.82
N MET A 343 16.29 23.43 11.85
CA MET A 343 16.96 22.90 13.04
C MET A 343 18.23 23.67 13.44
N LEU A 344 18.93 24.29 12.47
CA LEU A 344 20.16 25.05 12.72
C LEU A 344 19.90 26.35 13.49
N PHE A 345 18.73 26.97 13.31
CA PHE A 345 18.41 28.25 13.94
C PHE A 345 17.94 28.10 15.39
N SER A 346 17.46 26.92 15.79
CA SER A 346 17.01 26.67 17.17
C SER A 346 18.15 26.46 18.17
N HIS A 347 19.39 26.23 17.70
CA HIS A 347 20.56 25.95 18.54
C HIS A 347 21.68 27.00 18.41
N ALA A 348 21.47 28.08 17.64
CA ALA A 348 22.44 29.15 17.44
C ALA A 348 22.47 30.20 18.57
N ALA A 349 22.27 29.77 19.82
CA ALA A 349 22.45 30.62 21.00
C ALA A 349 22.99 29.84 22.20
N ALA A 350 24.13 29.15 22.03
CA ALA A 350 25.14 28.96 23.08
C ALA A 350 26.37 28.25 22.50
N SER A 351 27.51 28.93 22.51
CA SER A 351 28.89 28.41 22.61
C SER A 351 29.12 26.93 22.26
N LEU A 352 29.90 26.67 21.21
CA LEU A 352 30.43 25.35 20.85
C LEU A 352 30.94 24.56 22.08
N PRO A 353 30.48 23.32 22.26
CA PRO A 353 31.30 22.28 22.88
C PRO A 353 31.38 21.03 21.98
N THR A 354 32.45 20.27 22.22
CA THR A 354 32.74 18.87 21.87
C THR A 354 31.60 18.06 21.21
N PRO A 355 31.86 17.23 20.16
CA PRO A 355 30.81 16.45 19.50
C PRO A 355 30.05 15.62 20.55
N PRO A 356 28.72 15.80 20.67
CA PRO A 356 27.95 15.07 21.67
C PRO A 356 28.02 13.59 21.34
N LYS A 357 28.26 12.75 22.36
CA LYS A 357 27.95 11.31 22.31
C LYS A 357 26.52 11.18 21.83
N GLU A 358 26.31 10.56 20.66
CA GLU A 358 25.01 10.16 20.08
C GLU A 358 23.80 10.72 20.84
N GLN A 359 23.59 12.03 20.78
CA GLN A 359 22.34 12.59 21.23
C GLN A 359 21.37 12.18 20.13
N GLU A 360 20.54 11.17 20.41
CA GLU A 360 19.35 10.88 19.62
C GLU A 360 18.74 12.24 19.28
N THR A 361 18.75 12.62 18.00
CA THR A 361 18.09 13.85 17.58
C THR A 361 16.71 13.81 18.22
N GLN A 362 16.34 14.85 18.97
CA GLN A 362 15.04 14.94 19.65
C GLN A 362 13.85 14.76 18.66
N TRP A 363 14.14 14.69 17.37
CA TRP A 363 13.24 14.80 16.24
C TRP A 363 13.42 13.58 15.34
N GLY A 364 12.48 12.64 15.47
CA GLY A 364 12.16 11.61 14.48
C GLY A 364 13.31 10.84 13.84
N ARG A 365 13.04 10.32 12.64
CA ARG A 365 14.02 9.57 11.82
C ARG A 365 14.12 10.21 10.45
N LEU A 366 15.33 10.26 9.90
CA LEU A 366 15.57 10.81 8.57
C LEU A 366 14.72 10.09 7.51
N ALA A 367 14.13 10.89 6.63
CA ALA A 367 13.36 10.52 5.47
C ALA A 367 13.93 11.23 4.23
N VAL A 368 14.20 10.49 3.15
CA VAL A 368 14.78 11.06 1.92
C VAL A 368 14.09 10.49 0.69
N THR A 369 13.60 11.40 -0.15
CA THR A 369 12.73 11.10 -1.30
C THR A 369 13.12 11.98 -2.48
N ARG A 370 13.15 11.40 -3.69
CA ARG A 370 13.19 12.15 -4.95
C ARG A 370 11.83 12.09 -5.64
N ILE A 371 11.35 13.23 -6.10
CA ILE A 371 10.08 13.39 -6.82
C ILE A 371 10.41 13.99 -8.18
N ARG A 372 10.24 13.23 -9.26
CA ARG A 372 10.46 13.67 -10.65
C ARG A 372 9.11 13.91 -11.31
N VAL A 373 8.91 15.10 -11.87
CA VAL A 373 7.71 15.41 -12.66
C VAL A 373 7.76 14.64 -13.98
N LEU A 374 6.73 13.83 -14.25
CA LEU A 374 6.59 13.09 -15.51
C LEU A 374 5.75 13.86 -16.53
N ALA A 375 4.67 14.48 -16.06
CA ALA A 375 3.80 15.31 -16.87
C ALA A 375 2.98 16.25 -16.00
N ARG A 376 2.69 17.43 -16.53
CA ARG A 376 1.73 18.39 -15.97
C ARG A 376 0.45 18.38 -16.79
N ASN A 377 -0.68 18.67 -16.14
CA ASN A 377 -1.92 19.03 -16.81
C ASN A 377 -2.39 20.38 -16.24
N GLN A 378 -2.21 21.45 -17.02
CA GLN A 378 -2.58 22.79 -16.57
C GLN A 378 -4.09 22.96 -16.46
N LYS A 379 -4.86 22.37 -17.38
CA LYS A 379 -6.33 22.46 -17.36
C LYS A 379 -6.84 21.87 -16.05
N LEU A 380 -6.52 20.61 -15.76
CA LEU A 380 -7.00 19.94 -14.55
C LEU A 380 -6.29 20.39 -13.26
N GLY A 381 -5.22 21.18 -13.35
CA GLY A 381 -4.41 21.57 -12.18
C GLY A 381 -3.73 20.36 -11.52
N LEU A 382 -3.24 19.40 -12.30
CA LEU A 382 -2.66 18.15 -11.82
C LEU A 382 -1.21 17.94 -12.30
N THR A 383 -0.45 17.17 -11.53
CA THR A 383 0.90 16.74 -11.90
C THR A 383 1.06 15.24 -11.66
N CYS A 384 1.53 14.51 -12.66
CA CYS A 384 1.95 13.12 -12.51
C CYS A 384 3.44 13.08 -12.20
N VAL A 385 3.82 12.34 -11.16
CA VAL A 385 5.21 12.24 -10.70
C VAL A 385 5.66 10.79 -10.54
N GLN A 386 6.94 10.55 -10.75
CA GLN A 386 7.64 9.37 -10.28
C GLN A 386 8.34 9.70 -8.96
N VAL A 387 8.28 8.77 -8.01
CA VAL A 387 8.89 8.92 -6.70
C VAL A 387 9.86 7.78 -6.43
N GLU A 388 11.06 8.13 -6.00
CA GLU A 388 12.11 7.21 -5.61
C GLU A 388 12.51 7.48 -4.16
N LEU A 389 12.74 6.41 -3.41
CA LEU A 389 12.97 6.48 -1.98
C LEU A 389 14.39 6.03 -1.66
N LEU A 390 15.07 6.72 -0.73
CA LEU A 390 16.24 6.16 -0.05
C LEU A 390 15.83 5.48 1.27
N THR A 391 14.80 5.98 1.94
CA THR A 391 14.26 5.45 3.20
C THR A 391 12.76 5.11 3.07
N GLY A 392 12.21 4.34 4.02
CA GLY A 392 10.79 3.90 3.97
C GLY A 392 10.03 4.18 5.26
N ARG A 393 9.80 5.45 5.60
CA ARG A 393 9.00 5.86 6.76
C ARG A 393 7.50 5.83 6.45
N SER A 394 6.67 5.73 7.49
CA SER A 394 5.20 5.79 7.35
C SER A 394 4.79 7.12 6.72
N HIS A 395 3.89 7.08 5.73
CA HIS A 395 3.36 8.26 5.02
C HIS A 395 4.43 9.17 4.36
N GLN A 396 5.67 8.70 4.18
CA GLN A 396 6.80 9.51 3.70
C GLN A 396 6.52 10.24 2.39
N ILE A 397 6.04 9.52 1.37
CA ILE A 397 5.76 10.11 0.06
C ILE A 397 4.71 11.21 0.18
N ARG A 398 3.63 10.94 0.92
CA ARG A 398 2.49 11.83 1.08
C ARG A 398 2.88 13.15 1.72
N LEU A 399 3.64 13.09 2.83
CA LEU A 399 4.15 14.29 3.48
C LEU A 399 5.17 15.03 2.62
N HIS A 400 6.11 14.34 1.98
CA HIS A 400 7.12 15.02 1.15
C HIS A 400 6.48 15.72 -0.05
N CYS A 401 5.48 15.11 -0.70
CA CYS A 401 4.68 15.75 -1.75
C CYS A 401 3.98 17.02 -1.23
N ALA A 402 3.33 16.94 -0.06
CA ALA A 402 2.73 18.11 0.58
C ALA A 402 3.77 19.19 0.95
N ALA A 403 4.94 18.78 1.44
CA ALA A 403 6.02 19.68 1.86
C ALA A 403 6.59 20.49 0.69
N VAL A 404 6.61 19.92 -0.52
CA VAL A 404 7.02 20.64 -1.73
C VAL A 404 5.92 21.50 -2.36
N GLY A 405 4.74 21.58 -1.74
CA GLY A 405 3.62 22.41 -2.19
C GLY A 405 2.59 21.68 -3.07
N TYR A 406 2.74 20.37 -3.27
CA TYR A 406 1.94 19.58 -4.21
C TYR A 406 1.44 18.29 -3.53
N PRO A 407 0.41 18.35 -2.66
CA PRO A 407 -0.09 17.17 -1.95
C PRO A 407 -0.65 16.11 -2.91
N VAL A 408 -0.60 14.84 -2.53
CA VAL A 408 -1.18 13.73 -3.31
C VAL A 408 -2.68 13.95 -3.46
N LEU A 409 -3.20 13.87 -4.69
CA LEU A 409 -4.63 14.02 -4.97
C LEU A 409 -5.41 12.94 -4.21
N GLY A 410 -6.50 13.33 -3.53
CA GLY A 410 -7.32 12.42 -2.73
C GLY A 410 -6.75 12.08 -1.35
N ASP A 411 -5.62 12.69 -0.93
CA ASP A 411 -5.09 12.52 0.42
C ASP A 411 -6.01 13.17 1.47
N LYS A 412 -6.55 12.33 2.36
CA LYS A 412 -7.48 12.78 3.41
C LYS A 412 -6.77 13.32 4.65
N LEU A 413 -5.50 12.97 4.88
CA LEU A 413 -4.74 13.34 6.08
C LEU A 413 -3.87 14.57 5.87
N TYR A 414 -3.26 14.73 4.71
CA TYR A 414 -2.21 15.72 4.49
C TYR A 414 -2.56 16.71 3.40
N THR A 415 -2.22 17.96 3.64
CA THR A 415 -2.32 19.06 2.68
C THR A 415 -1.08 19.96 2.81
N THR A 416 -1.02 21.02 2.02
CA THR A 416 0.08 21.99 2.05
C THR A 416 -0.32 23.33 2.65
N THR A 417 0.59 23.99 3.36
CA THR A 417 0.46 25.40 3.77
C THR A 417 1.03 26.37 2.74
N THR A 418 1.81 25.88 1.78
CA THR A 418 2.46 26.68 0.73
C THR A 418 2.12 26.14 -0.67
N PRO A 419 0.86 26.24 -1.12
CA PRO A 419 0.44 26.00 -2.50
C PRO A 419 1.49 26.31 -3.58
N GLY A 420 1.97 25.28 -4.29
CA GLY A 420 2.90 25.44 -5.40
C GLY A 420 4.34 25.82 -5.03
N ARG A 421 4.66 25.95 -3.74
CA ARG A 421 5.98 26.32 -3.23
C ARG A 421 6.46 25.32 -2.18
N GLU A 422 7.77 25.10 -2.13
CA GLU A 422 8.38 24.29 -1.07
C GLU A 422 8.29 25.00 0.28
N GLY A 423 8.00 24.25 1.35
CA GLY A 423 8.09 24.75 2.72
C GLY A 423 6.88 24.48 3.63
N GLY A 424 5.93 23.61 3.26
CA GLY A 424 4.69 23.54 4.03
C GLY A 424 3.89 22.26 3.90
N ALA A 425 4.22 21.21 4.65
CA ALA A 425 3.30 20.09 4.86
C ALA A 425 2.49 20.32 6.13
N THR A 426 1.20 20.02 6.11
CA THR A 426 0.37 20.05 7.31
C THR A 426 -0.64 18.92 7.32
N ALA A 427 -0.96 18.45 8.52
CA ALA A 427 -2.04 17.49 8.73
C ALA A 427 -3.37 18.23 8.89
N VAL A 428 -4.43 17.74 8.25
CA VAL A 428 -5.78 18.29 8.46
C VAL A 428 -6.27 17.98 9.87
N SER A 429 -7.21 18.76 10.42
CA SER A 429 -7.77 18.52 11.75
C SER A 429 -8.46 17.15 11.87
N ASP A 430 -8.61 16.64 13.09
CA ASP A 430 -9.29 15.36 13.33
C ASP A 430 -10.76 15.41 12.87
N ALA A 431 -11.44 16.54 13.09
CA ALA A 431 -12.81 16.74 12.65
C ALA A 431 -12.95 16.62 11.12
N VAL A 432 -12.08 17.31 10.37
CA VAL A 432 -12.08 17.27 8.90
C VAL A 432 -11.77 15.87 8.39
N TYR A 433 -10.76 15.19 8.95
CA TYR A 433 -10.46 13.82 8.55
C TYR A 433 -11.64 12.87 8.81
N LEU A 434 -12.24 12.95 10.01
CA LEU A 434 -13.36 12.10 10.40
C LEU A 434 -14.58 12.33 9.50
N GLU A 435 -14.88 13.57 9.13
CA GLU A 435 -15.95 13.87 8.16
C GLU A 435 -15.67 13.20 6.80
N ARG A 436 -14.44 13.33 6.29
CA ARG A 436 -14.01 12.75 5.01
C ARG A 436 -14.08 11.23 4.95
N VAL A 437 -13.95 10.54 6.08
CA VAL A 437 -13.99 9.06 6.12
C VAL A 437 -15.35 8.48 6.55
N ARG A 438 -16.26 9.30 7.09
CA ARG A 438 -17.60 8.88 7.52
C ARG A 438 -18.64 8.82 6.41
N ARG A 439 -18.36 9.40 5.23
CA ARG A 439 -19.24 9.30 4.05
C ARG A 439 -19.18 7.89 3.47
N GLU A 440 -19.92 6.98 4.10
CA GLU A 440 -20.00 5.57 3.68
C GLU A 440 -20.87 5.41 2.41
N ASP A 441 -21.88 6.27 2.23
CA ASP A 441 -22.81 6.23 1.10
C ASP A 441 -22.20 6.73 -0.23
N ASP A 442 -21.36 7.77 -0.20
CA ASP A 442 -20.54 8.19 -1.33
C ASP A 442 -19.09 8.44 -0.90
N PRO A 443 -18.16 7.50 -1.17
CA PRO A 443 -16.77 7.63 -0.76
C PRO A 443 -15.98 8.61 -1.64
N PHE A 444 -16.57 9.17 -2.69
CA PHE A 444 -15.94 10.18 -3.55
C PHE A 444 -16.07 11.57 -2.92
N LEU A 445 -14.93 12.15 -2.56
CA LEU A 445 -14.88 13.47 -1.96
C LEU A 445 -14.66 14.52 -3.03
N PRO A 446 -15.42 15.64 -3.03
CA PRO A 446 -15.15 16.74 -3.92
C PRO A 446 -13.74 17.26 -3.66
N ILE A 447 -13.03 17.57 -4.73
CA ILE A 447 -11.75 18.25 -4.68
C ILE A 447 -12.05 19.73 -4.89
N ASP A 448 -11.99 20.51 -3.82
CA ASP A 448 -12.17 21.96 -3.90
C ASP A 448 -11.10 22.57 -4.82
N ASP A 449 -11.38 23.72 -5.44
CA ASP A 449 -10.41 24.47 -6.26
C ASP A 449 -9.42 25.29 -5.42
N ASP A 450 -9.61 25.35 -4.10
CA ASP A 450 -8.97 26.28 -3.14
C ASP A 450 -7.47 26.02 -2.81
N VAL A 451 -6.66 25.71 -3.81
CA VAL A 451 -5.21 25.99 -3.78
C VAL A 451 -5.06 27.34 -4.49
N SER A 452 -5.83 28.33 -4.01
CA SER A 452 -5.88 29.69 -4.52
C SER A 452 -4.58 30.42 -4.17
N GLY A 453 -3.75 30.60 -5.18
CA GLY A 453 -2.52 31.39 -5.09
C GLY A 453 -1.78 31.58 -6.42
N ALA A 454 -2.10 30.78 -7.45
CA ALA A 454 -1.71 31.07 -8.83
C ALA A 454 -2.99 31.26 -9.65
N GLY A 455 -3.23 32.50 -10.10
CA GLY A 455 -4.52 32.98 -10.55
C GLY A 455 -5.19 32.20 -11.69
N GLY A 456 -6.53 32.19 -11.63
CA GLY A 456 -7.43 32.17 -12.77
C GLY A 456 -7.66 30.82 -13.46
N THR A 457 -8.79 30.18 -13.17
CA THR A 457 -9.94 30.12 -14.11
C THR A 457 -11.10 29.37 -13.45
N SER A 458 -12.24 30.06 -13.31
CA SER A 458 -13.54 29.49 -12.95
C SER A 458 -14.09 28.63 -14.11
N GLY A 459 -13.40 27.55 -14.46
CA GLY A 459 -13.76 26.73 -15.62
C GLY A 459 -13.41 25.24 -15.52
N ASN A 460 -12.95 24.75 -14.38
CA ASN A 460 -12.74 23.31 -14.20
C ASN A 460 -14.02 22.66 -13.72
N GLY A 461 -14.52 21.68 -14.47
CA GLY A 461 -15.65 20.87 -14.03
C GLY A 461 -15.35 20.22 -12.68
N GLN A 462 -16.38 20.04 -11.87
CA GLN A 462 -16.21 19.51 -10.53
C GLN A 462 -15.54 18.11 -10.61
N MET A 463 -14.52 17.90 -9.77
CA MET A 463 -13.77 16.64 -9.69
C MET A 463 -13.96 16.03 -8.31
N TRP A 464 -14.10 14.71 -8.26
CA TRP A 464 -14.13 13.97 -7.01
C TRP A 464 -13.05 12.88 -7.01
N CYS A 465 -12.46 12.65 -5.84
CA CYS A 465 -11.49 11.59 -5.66
C CYS A 465 -11.85 10.75 -4.44
N ARG A 466 -11.79 9.44 -4.60
CA ARG A 466 -12.18 8.49 -3.56
C ARG A 466 -11.06 8.22 -2.55
N ARG A 467 -9.83 8.13 -3.04
CA ARG A 467 -8.64 7.66 -2.33
C ARG A 467 -7.40 8.37 -2.87
N HIS A 468 -6.33 8.40 -2.09
CA HIS A 468 -5.10 9.04 -2.57
C HIS A 468 -4.56 8.35 -3.84
N LEU A 469 -4.14 9.14 -4.82
CA LEU A 469 -3.57 8.62 -6.06
C LEU A 469 -2.07 8.38 -5.90
N LEU A 470 -1.74 7.30 -5.17
CA LEU A 470 -0.37 6.83 -4.94
C LEU A 470 -0.28 5.32 -5.20
N HIS A 471 0.69 4.93 -6.03
CA HIS A 471 0.86 3.55 -6.50
C HIS A 471 2.32 3.09 -6.41
N ALA A 472 2.56 1.88 -5.91
CA ALA A 472 3.87 1.22 -5.91
C ALA A 472 4.12 0.55 -7.27
N THR A 473 4.75 1.29 -8.17
CA THR A 473 4.88 0.98 -9.60
C THR A 473 5.90 -0.12 -9.90
N ARG A 474 7.06 -0.09 -9.24
CA ARG A 474 8.14 -1.05 -9.47
C ARG A 474 8.79 -1.47 -8.17
N ILE A 475 9.14 -2.74 -8.08
CA ILE A 475 10.12 -3.24 -7.12
C ILE A 475 11.14 -4.13 -7.81
N THR A 476 12.41 -3.91 -7.47
CA THR A 476 13.55 -4.70 -7.93
C THR A 476 14.31 -5.20 -6.71
N PHE A 477 14.63 -6.49 -6.63
CA PHE A 477 15.37 -7.07 -5.51
C PHE A 477 16.05 -8.38 -5.89
N ALA A 478 17.12 -8.73 -5.16
CA ALA A 478 17.72 -10.06 -5.25
C ALA A 478 16.87 -11.09 -4.49
N HIS A 479 16.55 -12.20 -5.15
CA HIS A 479 15.85 -13.32 -4.53
C HIS A 479 16.60 -13.79 -3.26
N PRO A 480 15.92 -14.12 -2.15
CA PRO A 480 16.58 -14.49 -0.90
C PRO A 480 17.32 -15.83 -0.98
N ASP A 481 16.84 -16.74 -1.83
CA ASP A 481 17.30 -18.14 -1.88
C ASP A 481 18.04 -18.49 -3.19
N VAL A 482 18.18 -17.53 -4.11
CA VAL A 482 18.97 -17.67 -5.36
C VAL A 482 20.18 -16.74 -5.29
N SER A 483 21.28 -17.10 -5.96
CA SER A 483 22.54 -16.34 -5.99
C SER A 483 22.29 -14.82 -6.08
N PRO A 484 22.93 -14.00 -5.22
CA PRO A 484 22.61 -12.58 -5.04
C PRO A 484 22.84 -11.70 -6.28
N GLU A 485 23.45 -12.23 -7.33
CA GLU A 485 23.71 -11.50 -8.57
C GLU A 485 22.46 -11.32 -9.46
N ARG A 486 21.41 -12.13 -9.27
CA ARG A 486 20.20 -12.04 -10.10
C ARG A 486 19.13 -11.17 -9.45
N LEU A 487 19.00 -9.94 -9.94
CA LEU A 487 17.89 -9.05 -9.58
C LEU A 487 16.61 -9.45 -10.33
N MET A 488 15.51 -9.53 -9.60
CA MET A 488 14.17 -9.71 -10.15
C MET A 488 13.45 -8.36 -10.12
N THR A 489 12.71 -8.03 -11.18
CA THR A 489 11.93 -6.79 -11.28
C THR A 489 10.47 -7.09 -11.55
N PHE A 490 9.59 -6.47 -10.76
CA PHE A 490 8.14 -6.58 -10.91
C PHE A 490 7.53 -5.18 -11.03
N MET A 491 6.56 -5.05 -11.93
CA MET A 491 5.89 -3.78 -12.22
C MET A 491 4.37 -3.95 -12.24
N ALA A 492 3.67 -2.90 -11.83
CA ALA A 492 2.23 -2.75 -12.00
C ALA A 492 1.92 -1.35 -12.53
N SER A 493 0.97 -1.26 -13.46
CA SER A 493 0.53 0.03 -14.00
C SER A 493 -0.41 0.73 -13.02
N PRO A 494 -0.21 2.03 -12.73
CA PRO A 494 -1.11 2.80 -11.87
C PRO A 494 -2.43 3.17 -12.54
N VAL A 495 -2.50 3.16 -13.89
CA VAL A 495 -3.60 3.74 -14.67
C VAL A 495 -4.98 3.18 -14.29
N PRO A 496 -5.19 1.85 -14.24
CA PRO A 496 -6.51 1.31 -13.92
C PRO A 496 -6.96 1.67 -12.51
N PHE A 497 -6.02 1.74 -11.56
CA PHE A 497 -6.30 2.09 -10.17
C PHE A 497 -6.68 3.57 -10.02
N PHE A 498 -5.96 4.46 -10.70
CA PHE A 498 -6.20 5.90 -10.59
C PHE A 498 -7.47 6.33 -11.30
N ILE A 499 -7.76 5.80 -12.50
CA ILE A 499 -9.01 6.10 -13.21
C ILE A 499 -10.23 5.65 -12.39
N ALA A 500 -10.16 4.50 -11.72
CA ALA A 500 -11.27 3.99 -10.90
C ALA A 500 -11.56 4.82 -9.64
N ASP A 501 -10.59 5.61 -9.16
CA ASP A 501 -10.70 6.40 -7.93
C ASP A 501 -10.93 7.90 -8.21
N VAL A 502 -11.18 8.31 -9.47
CA VAL A 502 -11.51 9.70 -9.86
C VAL A 502 -12.83 9.75 -10.64
N ARG A 503 -13.64 10.77 -10.37
CA ARG A 503 -14.83 11.12 -11.15
C ARG A 503 -14.77 12.58 -11.54
N PHE A 504 -15.35 12.89 -12.69
CA PHE A 504 -15.52 14.24 -13.21
C PHE A 504 -16.99 14.48 -13.49
N GLU A 505 -17.40 15.73 -13.36
CA GLU A 505 -18.74 16.18 -13.76
C GLU A 505 -18.93 16.07 -15.27
N CYS A 506 -17.88 16.37 -16.04
CA CYS A 506 -17.86 16.32 -17.49
C CYS A 506 -17.08 15.10 -18.02
N GLU A 507 -17.64 14.42 -19.02
CA GLU A 507 -17.01 13.29 -19.71
C GLU A 507 -15.72 13.67 -20.46
N GLU A 508 -15.65 14.91 -20.96
CA GLU A 508 -14.46 15.43 -21.67
C GLU A 508 -13.25 15.50 -20.73
N ASP A 509 -13.46 15.94 -19.49
CA ASP A 509 -12.41 16.02 -18.47
C ASP A 509 -12.00 14.62 -17.98
N SER A 510 -12.95 13.69 -17.87
CA SER A 510 -12.65 12.26 -17.61
C SER A 510 -11.78 11.64 -18.71
N SER A 511 -12.14 11.90 -19.97
CA SER A 511 -11.39 11.45 -21.15
C SER A 511 -10.02 12.14 -21.25
N LEU A 512 -9.92 13.42 -20.86
CA LEU A 512 -8.67 14.16 -20.79
C LEU A 512 -7.74 13.59 -19.72
N PHE A 513 -8.25 13.35 -18.51
CA PHE A 513 -7.50 12.78 -17.40
C PHE A 513 -6.94 11.41 -17.78
N SER A 514 -7.78 10.53 -18.34
CA SER A 514 -7.39 9.18 -18.73
C SER A 514 -6.31 9.17 -19.81
N ARG A 515 -6.45 9.98 -20.87
CA ARG A 515 -5.44 10.11 -21.93
C ARG A 515 -4.13 10.72 -21.43
N TRP A 516 -4.23 11.78 -20.61
CA TRP A 516 -3.07 12.44 -20.02
C TRP A 516 -2.29 11.48 -19.12
N LEU A 517 -2.97 10.80 -18.20
CA LEU A 517 -2.33 9.88 -17.26
C LEU A 517 -1.65 8.72 -17.99
N THR A 518 -2.33 8.08 -18.96
CA THR A 518 -1.75 7.00 -19.76
C THR A 518 -0.47 7.46 -20.46
N ARG A 519 -0.49 8.63 -21.12
CA ARG A 519 0.71 9.18 -21.76
C ARG A 519 1.82 9.48 -20.75
N ALA A 520 1.49 10.03 -19.59
CA ALA A 520 2.45 10.38 -18.57
C ALA A 520 3.21 9.16 -18.04
N VAL A 521 2.53 8.02 -17.87
CA VAL A 521 3.15 6.80 -17.31
C VAL A 521 3.79 5.90 -18.36
N SER A 522 3.41 6.03 -19.64
CA SER A 522 3.97 5.26 -20.74
C SER A 522 5.26 5.85 -21.30
N ARG A 523 5.59 7.11 -20.98
CA ARG A 523 6.88 7.68 -21.35
C ARG A 523 8.00 6.87 -20.70
N PRO A 524 8.99 6.38 -21.47
CA PRO A 524 10.22 5.89 -20.88
C PRO A 524 10.74 7.01 -19.98
N VAL A 525 11.07 6.68 -18.75
CA VAL A 525 11.92 7.56 -17.94
C VAL A 525 13.23 7.56 -18.72
N GLU A 526 13.48 8.58 -19.53
CA GLU A 526 14.76 8.73 -20.21
C GLU A 526 15.81 8.62 -19.10
N SER A 527 16.60 7.57 -19.17
CA SER A 527 17.85 7.55 -18.44
C SER A 527 18.60 8.77 -18.97
N ALA A 528 18.81 9.76 -18.12
CA ALA A 528 19.89 10.71 -18.32
C ALA A 528 21.21 9.92 -18.25
N ASP A 529 21.48 9.16 -19.30
CA ASP A 529 22.74 8.51 -19.60
C ASP A 529 22.91 8.66 -21.11
N THR A 530 24.10 9.14 -21.48
CA THR A 530 24.60 9.41 -22.84
C THR A 530 24.21 10.73 -23.50
N SER A 531 24.69 11.84 -22.93
CA SER A 531 25.28 12.90 -23.76
C SER A 531 26.20 13.81 -22.93
N GLN A 532 27.50 13.55 -22.96
CA GLN A 532 28.48 14.45 -23.60
C GLN A 532 29.88 13.84 -23.49
N SER A 533 30.55 13.93 -24.64
CA SER A 533 31.87 13.47 -25.06
C SER A 533 33.03 13.89 -24.16
#